data_AF-M4QAN7-F1
#
_entry.id   AF-M4QAN7-F1
#
_cell.length_a   1.000
_cell.length_b   1.000
_cell.length_c   1.000
_cell.angle_alpha   90.00
_cell.angle_beta   90.00
_cell.angle_gamma   90.00
#
_symmetry.space_group_name_H-M   'P 1'
#
loop_
_entity.id
_entity.type
_entity.pdbx_description
1 polymer ?
#
loop_
_entity_poly.entity_id
_entity_poly.type
_entity_poly.pdbx_seq_one_letter_code
_entity_poly.pdbx_strand_id
1 'polypeptide(L)' 'MAVPKKKSSVSRRKIRNVHLKEQIKNSVQNYSICKNCNYVKKKHHICSNCGYYNDSLIYKSI' A
#
# COMPACT_ATOMS: atom_id res chain seq x y z
N MET A 1 11.31 23.69 24.82
CA MET A 1 10.86 22.51 24.05
C MET A 1 9.43 22.19 24.46
N ALA A 2 8.51 21.98 23.51
CA ALA A 2 7.13 21.66 23.85
C ALA A 2 7.05 20.22 24.38
N VAL A 3 6.58 20.06 25.63
CA VAL A 3 6.36 18.76 26.26
C VAL A 3 4.88 18.55 26.56
N PRO A 4 4.35 17.33 26.39
CA PRO A 4 2.95 17.06 26.72
C PRO A 4 2.72 17.23 28.22
N LYS A 5 1.81 18.13 28.59
CA LYS A 5 1.49 18.41 30.00
C LYS A 5 0.86 17.21 30.74
N LYS A 6 0.14 16.35 30.02
CA LYS A 6 -0.53 15.15 30.54
C LYS A 6 -0.50 14.01 29.52
N LYS A 7 -0.55 12.78 30.01
CA LYS A 7 -0.77 11.59 29.17
C LYS A 7 -2.14 11.67 28.50
N SER A 8 -2.20 11.39 27.21
CA SER A 8 -3.49 11.30 26.50
C SER A 8 -4.32 10.12 27.02
N SER A 9 -5.63 10.33 27.22
CA SER A 9 -6.54 9.26 27.65
C SER A 9 -6.66 8.17 26.58
N VAL A 10 -7.05 6.97 27.00
CA VAL A 10 -7.29 5.84 26.08
C VAL A 10 -8.34 6.21 25.03
N SER A 11 -9.41 6.91 25.42
CA SER A 11 -10.46 7.38 24.50
C SER A 11 -9.92 8.33 23.44
N ARG A 12 -9.17 9.37 23.84
CA ARG A 12 -8.56 10.34 22.91
C ARG A 12 -7.57 9.67 21.96
N ARG A 13 -6.81 8.68 22.43
CA ARG A 13 -5.92 7.88 21.58
C ARG A 13 -6.70 7.06 20.56
N LYS A 14 -7.78 6.39 20.96
CA LYS A 14 -8.60 5.57 20.07
C LYS A 14 -9.24 6.41 18.96
N ILE A 15 -9.85 7.55 19.32
CA ILE A 15 -10.48 8.47 18.35
C ILE A 15 -9.44 8.97 17.33
N ARG A 16 -8.26 9.40 17.79
CA ARG A 16 -7.18 9.84 16.89
C ARG A 16 -6.74 8.76 15.90
N ASN A 17 -6.77 7.49 16.32
CA ASN A 17 -6.29 6.37 15.52
C ASN A 17 -7.35 5.75 14.59
N VAL A 18 -8.57 6.27 14.53
CA VAL A 18 -9.65 5.72 13.69
C VAL A 18 -9.24 5.70 12.20
N HIS A 19 -8.71 6.83 11.70
CA HIS A 19 -8.34 6.96 10.28
C HIS A 19 -7.17 6.05 9.87
N LEU A 20 -6.28 5.69 10.80
CA LEU A 20 -5.17 4.77 10.50
C LEU A 20 -5.69 3.40 10.06
N LYS A 21 -6.78 2.92 10.67
CA LYS A 21 -7.36 1.62 10.33
C LYS A 21 -7.98 1.62 8.92
N GLU A 22 -8.60 2.73 8.53
CA GLU A 22 -9.17 2.90 7.19
C GLU A 22 -8.07 2.97 6.12
N GLN A 23 -6.99 3.73 6.39
CA GLN A 23 -5.83 3.81 5.49
C GLN A 23 -5.19 2.44 5.25
N ILE A 24 -5.03 1.63 6.30
CA ILE A 24 -4.50 0.27 6.18
C ILE A 24 -5.41 -0.59 5.29
N LYS A 25 -6.74 -0.55 5.51
CA LYS A 25 -7.70 -1.31 4.70
C LYS A 25 -7.65 -0.92 3.21
N ASN A 26 -7.57 0.37 2.91
CA ASN A 26 -7.53 0.86 1.53
C ASN A 26 -6.24 0.46 0.80
N SER A 27 -5.12 0.35 1.52
CA SER A 27 -3.83 -0.03 0.91
C SER A 27 -3.81 -1.44 0.31
N VAL A 28 -4.64 -2.36 0.83
CA VAL A 28 -4.71 -3.76 0.40
C VAL A 28 -5.37 -3.90 -0.98
N GLN A 29 -6.24 -2.97 -1.37
CA GLN A 29 -6.99 -3.04 -2.63
C GLN A 29 -6.14 -2.74 -3.88
N ASN A 30 -4.88 -2.36 -3.71
CA ASN A 30 -4.02 -1.87 -4.79
C ASN A 30 -3.25 -2.96 -5.53
N TYR A 31 -3.56 -4.24 -5.30
CA TYR A 31 -2.91 -5.36 -5.96
C TYR A 31 -3.80 -6.02 -7.02
N SER A 32 -3.19 -6.50 -8.10
CA SER A 32 -3.81 -7.28 -9.17
C SER A 32 -2.86 -8.36 -9.69
N ILE A 33 -3.41 -9.37 -10.34
CA ILE A 33 -2.62 -10.47 -10.92
C ILE A 33 -2.07 -10.03 -12.28
N CYS A 34 -0.79 -10.28 -12.53
CA CYS A 34 -0.18 -10.06 -13.83
C CYS A 34 -0.63 -11.13 -14.84
N LYS A 35 -1.13 -10.72 -16.01
CA LYS A 35 -1.60 -11.65 -17.06
C LYS A 35 -0.49 -12.54 -17.64
N ASN A 36 0.77 -12.11 -17.59
CA ASN A 36 1.87 -12.80 -18.29
C ASN A 36 2.62 -13.82 -17.41
N CYS A 37 2.78 -13.54 -16.11
CA CYS A 37 3.55 -14.40 -15.19
C CYS A 37 2.77 -14.83 -13.94
N ASN A 38 1.49 -14.47 -13.85
CA ASN A 38 0.59 -14.74 -12.72
C ASN A 38 1.07 -14.22 -11.35
N TYR A 39 2.09 -13.35 -11.33
CA TYR A 39 2.58 -12.75 -10.09
C TYR A 39 1.69 -11.59 -9.62
N VAL A 40 1.65 -11.35 -8.31
CA VAL A 40 0.92 -10.22 -7.72
C VAL A 40 1.69 -8.93 -7.99
N LYS A 41 1.05 -7.99 -8.69
CA LYS A 41 1.60 -6.66 -8.98
C LYS A 41 0.70 -5.57 -8.43
N LYS A 42 1.24 -4.36 -8.28
CA LYS A 42 0.41 -3.19 -7.99
C LYS A 42 -0.41 -2.82 -9.23
N LYS A 43 -1.66 -2.41 -9.04
CA LYS A 43 -2.52 -1.89 -10.12
C LYS A 43 -1.85 -0.70 -10.80
N HIS A 44 -1.95 -0.62 -12.12
CA HIS A 44 -1.34 0.44 -12.96
C HIS A 44 0.19 0.56 -12.89
N HIS A 45 0.90 -0.38 -12.25
CA HIS A 45 2.34 -0.44 -12.26
C HIS A 45 2.86 -1.56 -13.18
N ILE A 46 4.10 -1.39 -13.61
CA ILE A 46 4.86 -2.42 -14.33
C ILE A 46 5.09 -3.60 -13.40
N CYS A 47 4.99 -4.83 -13.91
CA CYS A 47 5.27 -6.02 -13.11
C CYS A 47 6.77 -6.11 -12.80
N SER A 48 7.16 -6.18 -11.53
CA SER A 48 8.56 -6.28 -11.12
C SER A 48 9.24 -7.60 -11.51
N ASN A 49 8.46 -8.65 -11.77
CA ASN A 49 8.99 -9.99 -12.08
C ASN A 49 9.18 -10.25 -13.58
N CYS A 50 8.40 -9.61 -14.44
CA CYS A 50 8.49 -9.83 -15.88
C CYS A 50 8.67 -8.55 -16.69
N GLY A 51 8.55 -7.36 -16.08
CA GLY A 51 8.74 -6.07 -16.75
C GLY A 51 7.67 -5.69 -17.77
N TYR A 52 6.51 -6.37 -17.78
CA TYR A 52 5.40 -6.09 -18.70
C TYR A 52 4.39 -5.08 -18.13
N TYR A 53 3.87 -4.23 -19.02
CA TYR A 53 2.71 -3.36 -18.80
C TYR A 53 1.75 -3.40 -19.99
N ASN A 54 0.46 -3.62 -19.70
CA ASN A 54 -0.61 -3.90 -20.66
C ASN A 54 -0.32 -5.08 -21.59
N ASP A 55 0.54 -4.94 -22.60
CA ASP A 55 1.03 -6.04 -23.45
C ASP A 55 2.48 -5.80 -23.97
N SER A 56 3.13 -4.72 -23.50
CA SER A 56 4.48 -4.34 -23.94
C SER A 56 5.53 -4.72 -22.89
N LEU A 57 6.62 -5.34 -23.35
CA LEU A 57 7.83 -5.54 -22.56
C LEU A 57 8.56 -4.20 -22.46
N ILE A 58 8.74 -3.68 -21.24
CA ILE A 58 9.46 -2.41 -21.02
C ILE A 58 10.94 -2.70 -20.71
N TYR A 59 11.21 -3.67 -19.83
CA TYR A 59 12.56 -4.14 -19.56
C TYR A 59 12.52 -5.62 -19.17
N LYS A 60 13.63 -6.33 -19.41
CA LYS A 60 13.78 -7.71 -18.96
C LYS A 60 14.41 -7.66 -17.57
N SER A 61 13.64 -7.97 -16.53
CA SER A 61 14.25 -8.25 -15.22
C SER A 61 15.11 -9.50 -15.39
N ILE A 62 16.39 -9.37 -15.01
CA ILE A 62 17.40 -10.43 -15.02
C ILE A 62 16.89 -11.66 -14.29
#